data_AF-A0A4U1JJ35-F1
#
_entry.id   AF-A0A4U1JJ35-F1
#
_cell.length_a   1.000
_cell.length_b   1.000
_cell.length_c   1.000
_cell.angle_alpha   90.00
_cell.angle_beta   90.00
_cell.angle_gamma   90.00
#
_symmetry.space_group_name_H-M   'P 1'
#
loop_
_entity.id
_entity.type
_entity.pdbx_description
1 polymer ?
#
loop_
_entity_poly.entity_id
_entity_poly.type
_entity_poly.pdbx_seq_one_letter_code
_entity_poly.pdbx_strand_id
1 'polypeptide(L)'
;MDQSRSAPEPGGFVIFHYDGDTTWARRAEAKTREQFDREIRNRVAQVLSGARRSPDEIAQKLGRIIECVPFYSIEAWTYQATAKAIALCREKHRGDDIPTFEAWGADRTKLDEVHKPKEKTCLGGEHNEMLGKSVAVWDVVQAGGSMMWFVWSLHACRDLEDALALPSSDP
;
A
#
# COMPACT_ATOMS: atom_id res chain seq x y z
N MET A 1 34.53 26.81 21.00
CA MET A 1 34.21 25.40 20.73
C MET A 1 33.17 25.40 19.62
N ASP A 2 33.63 25.04 18.43
CA ASP A 2 32.85 25.05 17.20
C ASP A 2 31.83 23.90 17.25
N GLN A 3 30.55 24.23 17.40
CA GLN A 3 29.49 23.27 17.21
C GLN A 3 29.36 23.05 15.71
N SER A 4 30.13 22.10 15.17
CA SER A 4 29.90 21.60 13.81
C SER A 4 28.45 21.16 13.75
N ARG A 5 27.58 21.98 13.15
CA ARG A 5 26.24 21.58 12.75
C ARG A 5 26.45 20.47 11.72
N SER A 6 26.44 19.22 12.18
CA SER A 6 26.27 18.08 11.29
C SER A 6 25.02 18.39 10.48
N ALA A 7 25.12 18.35 9.15
CA ALA A 7 23.95 18.43 8.29
C ALA A 7 22.90 17.46 8.85
N PRO A 8 21.60 17.85 8.90
CA PRO A 8 20.57 16.92 9.33
C PRO A 8 20.71 15.65 8.50
N GLU A 9 20.81 14.49 9.16
CA GLU A 9 20.81 13.21 8.44
C GLU A 9 19.59 13.21 7.50
N PRO A 10 19.76 12.84 6.22
CA PRO A 10 18.64 12.79 5.29
C PRO A 10 17.52 11.97 5.91
N GLY A 11 16.39 12.62 6.17
CA GLY A 11 15.21 11.96 6.68
C GLY A 11 14.69 11.00 5.61
N GLY A 12 14.79 9.69 5.86
CA GLY A 12 14.20 8.67 5.01
C GLY A 12 12.84 8.21 5.50
N PHE A 13 12.03 7.68 4.59
CA PHE A 13 10.76 7.02 4.85
C PHE A 13 10.85 5.56 4.44
N VAL A 14 10.10 4.70 5.13
CA VAL A 14 10.01 3.29 4.77
C VAL A 14 8.54 2.97 4.53
N ILE A 15 8.19 2.67 3.28
CA ILE A 15 6.93 2.01 2.96
C ILE A 15 7.17 0.51 3.09
N PHE A 16 6.59 -0.10 4.11
CA PHE A 16 6.71 -1.53 4.36
C PHE A 16 5.45 -2.24 3.86
N HIS A 17 5.62 -3.05 2.81
CA HIS A 17 4.53 -3.85 2.24
C HIS A 17 4.49 -5.23 2.86
N TYR A 18 3.29 -5.66 3.24
CA TYR A 18 2.93 -7.05 3.49
C TYR A 18 1.46 -7.26 3.16
N ASP A 19 1.11 -8.46 2.73
CA ASP A 19 -0.27 -8.79 2.39
C ASP A 19 -1.11 -9.06 3.66
N GLY A 20 -2.39 -8.68 3.63
CA GLY A 20 -3.31 -8.96 4.73
C GLY A 20 -3.67 -10.45 4.87
N ASP A 21 -3.44 -11.26 3.83
CA ASP A 21 -3.76 -12.70 3.72
C ASP A 21 -5.22 -13.07 4.01
N THR A 22 -6.10 -12.08 4.10
CA THR A 22 -7.53 -12.23 4.40
C THR A 22 -8.32 -11.15 3.66
N THR A 23 -9.64 -11.21 3.77
CA THR A 23 -10.51 -10.17 3.21
C THR A 23 -10.57 -8.95 4.09
N TRP A 24 -10.89 -7.79 3.52
CA TRP A 24 -10.95 -6.54 4.27
C TRP A 24 -11.93 -6.55 5.44
N ALA A 25 -13.09 -7.21 5.30
CA ALA A 25 -14.03 -7.41 6.39
C ALA A 25 -13.42 -8.13 7.60
N ARG A 26 -12.46 -9.04 7.38
CA ARG A 26 -11.81 -9.86 8.40
C ARG A 26 -10.44 -9.33 8.83
N ARG A 27 -10.12 -8.07 8.51
CA ARG A 27 -8.82 -7.46 8.80
C ARG A 27 -8.39 -7.47 10.26
N ALA A 28 -9.35 -7.45 11.18
CA ALA A 28 -9.05 -7.53 12.62
C ALA A 28 -8.50 -8.90 13.04
N GLU A 29 -8.72 -9.94 12.23
CA GLU A 29 -8.24 -11.30 12.48
C GLU A 29 -6.86 -11.55 11.84
N ALA A 30 -6.35 -10.61 11.05
CA ALA A 30 -5.09 -10.75 10.33
C ALA A 30 -3.90 -10.74 11.31
N LYS A 31 -3.20 -11.86 11.41
CA LYS A 31 -2.00 -11.98 12.27
C LYS A 31 -0.81 -11.18 11.73
N THR A 32 -0.85 -10.76 10.48
CA THR A 32 0.26 -10.08 9.79
C THR A 32 0.59 -8.74 10.44
N ARG A 33 -0.40 -8.03 10.98
CA ARG A 33 -0.18 -6.79 11.73
C ARG A 33 0.60 -7.01 13.03
N GLU A 34 0.19 -7.98 13.84
CA GLU A 34 0.90 -8.31 15.08
C GLU A 34 2.35 -8.77 14.82
N GLN A 35 2.55 -9.51 13.72
CA GLN A 35 3.88 -9.90 13.27
C GLN A 35 4.70 -8.69 12.84
N PHE A 36 4.13 -7.77 12.06
CA PHE A 36 4.81 -6.54 11.68
C PHE A 36 5.21 -5.68 12.89
N ASP A 37 4.31 -5.50 13.85
CA ASP A 37 4.60 -4.76 15.08
C ASP A 37 5.78 -5.40 15.85
N ARG A 38 5.75 -6.73 15.99
CA ARG A 38 6.80 -7.47 16.73
C ARG A 38 8.13 -7.50 15.99
N GLU A 39 8.13 -7.83 14.70
CA GLU A 39 9.35 -8.10 13.93
C GLU A 39 9.98 -6.83 13.35
N ILE A 40 9.18 -5.79 13.09
CA ILE A 40 9.66 -4.55 12.48
C ILE A 40 9.62 -3.40 13.50
N ARG A 41 8.43 -2.94 13.90
CA ARG A 41 8.33 -1.72 14.73
C ARG A 41 9.07 -1.86 16.06
N ASN A 42 8.85 -2.94 16.79
CA ASN A 42 9.48 -3.17 18.09
C ASN A 42 10.99 -3.36 17.97
N ARG A 43 11.46 -4.07 16.93
CA ARG A 43 12.90 -4.23 16.70
C ARG A 43 13.58 -2.92 16.34
N VAL A 44 12.95 -2.08 15.50
CA VAL A 44 13.47 -0.74 15.20
C VAL A 44 13.51 0.11 16.46
N ALA A 45 12.46 0.08 17.29
CA ALA A 45 12.44 0.80 18.56
C ALA A 45 13.59 0.36 19.49
N GLN A 46 13.87 -0.95 19.56
CA GLN A 46 14.97 -1.51 20.35
C GLN A 46 16.33 -1.04 19.84
N VAL A 47 16.55 -1.05 18.52
CA VAL A 47 17.79 -0.56 17.90
C VAL A 47 17.99 0.93 18.19
N LEU A 48 16.96 1.75 18.04
CA LEU A 48 17.04 3.20 18.31
C LEU A 48 17.26 3.49 19.80
N SER A 49 16.63 2.71 20.68
CA SER A 49 16.88 2.76 22.13
C SER A 49 18.33 2.40 22.47
N GLY A 50 18.86 1.35 21.85
CA GLY A 50 20.27 0.94 22.00
C GLY A 50 21.26 2.01 21.52
N ALA A 51 20.87 2.80 20.52
CA ALA A 51 21.60 3.98 20.05
C ALA A 51 21.39 5.23 20.92
N ARG A 52 20.75 5.10 22.09
CA ARG A 52 20.50 6.18 23.07
C ARG A 52 19.68 7.35 22.53
N ARG A 53 18.77 7.10 21.59
CA ARG A 53 17.79 8.10 21.14
C ARG A 53 16.74 8.37 22.23
N SER A 54 16.24 9.59 22.29
CA SER A 54 15.16 9.93 23.22
C SER A 54 13.84 9.24 22.81
N PRO A 55 12.88 9.05 23.74
CA PRO A 55 11.57 8.51 23.40
C PRO A 55 10.86 9.29 22.28
N ASP A 56 10.98 10.61 22.27
CA ASP A 56 10.38 11.48 21.25
C ASP A 56 11.04 11.28 19.88
N GLU A 57 12.38 11.17 19.83
CA GLU A 57 13.10 10.86 18.58
C GLU A 57 12.72 9.47 18.04
N ILE A 58 12.53 8.48 18.94
CA ILE A 58 12.11 7.14 18.56
C ILE A 58 10.70 7.18 17.97
N ALA A 59 9.75 7.84 18.66
CA ALA A 59 8.38 7.98 18.19
C ALA A 59 8.32 8.68 16.82
N GLN A 60 9.10 9.76 16.64
CA GLN A 60 9.21 10.47 15.36
C GLN A 60 9.74 9.54 14.26
N LYS A 61 10.84 8.80 14.51
CA LYS A 61 11.42 7.89 13.51
C LYS A 61 10.50 6.71 13.18
N LEU A 62 9.80 6.14 14.17
CA LEU A 62 8.81 5.08 13.93
C LEU A 62 7.61 5.59 13.13
N GLY A 63 7.25 6.88 13.27
CA GLY A 63 6.22 7.54 12.46
C GLY A 63 6.57 7.63 10.96
N ARG A 64 7.82 7.37 10.57
CA ARG A 64 8.26 7.30 9.16
C ARG A 64 8.19 5.89 8.57
N ILE A 65 7.73 4.91 9.35
CA ILE A 65 7.42 3.56 8.87
C ILE A 65 5.93 3.52 8.53
N ILE A 66 5.61 3.44 7.24
CA ILE A 66 4.28 3.49 6.68
C ILE A 66 3.90 2.09 6.18
N GLU A 67 2.79 1.56 6.66
CA GLU A 67 2.29 0.24 6.29
C GLU A 67 1.53 0.31 4.95
N CYS A 68 1.92 -0.53 4.00
CA CYS A 68 1.15 -0.79 2.78
C CYS A 68 0.55 -2.19 2.89
N VAL A 69 -0.73 -2.27 3.26
CA VAL A 69 -1.41 -3.55 3.54
C VAL A 69 -2.59 -3.73 2.58
N PRO A 70 -2.35 -4.25 1.37
CA PRO A 70 -3.40 -4.70 0.50
C PRO A 70 -4.07 -5.95 1.08
N PHE A 71 -5.37 -6.09 0.86
CA PHE A 71 -6.13 -7.23 1.38
C PHE A 71 -6.22 -8.35 0.34
N TYR A 72 -6.03 -9.56 0.84
CA TYR A 72 -5.54 -10.74 0.12
C TYR A 72 -4.12 -10.62 -0.46
N SER A 73 -3.88 -9.73 -1.44
CA SER A 73 -2.53 -9.48 -1.98
C SER A 73 -2.44 -8.16 -2.73
N ILE A 74 -1.22 -7.61 -2.93
CA ILE A 74 -1.04 -6.33 -3.66
C ILE A 74 -1.59 -6.35 -5.09
N GLU A 75 -1.58 -7.52 -5.74
CA GLU A 75 -2.17 -7.70 -7.07
C GLU A 75 -3.68 -7.44 -7.08
N ALA A 76 -4.38 -7.64 -5.96
CA ALA A 76 -5.81 -7.36 -5.86
C ALA A 76 -6.14 -5.89 -6.23
N TRP A 77 -5.27 -4.95 -5.86
CA TRP A 77 -5.41 -3.55 -6.24
C TRP A 77 -5.30 -3.32 -7.75
N THR A 78 -4.51 -4.13 -8.46
CA THR A 78 -4.34 -3.96 -9.90
C THR A 78 -5.65 -4.28 -10.66
N TYR A 79 -6.46 -5.22 -10.15
CA TYR A 79 -7.75 -5.56 -10.73
C TYR A 79 -8.80 -4.45 -10.61
N GLN A 80 -8.54 -3.39 -9.85
CA GLN A 80 -9.36 -2.18 -9.85
C GLN A 80 -9.33 -1.45 -11.20
N ALA A 81 -8.36 -1.73 -12.07
CA ALA A 81 -8.34 -1.24 -13.46
C ALA A 81 -9.35 -2.00 -14.35
N THR A 82 -10.62 -2.04 -13.95
CA THR A 82 -11.66 -2.90 -14.52
C THR A 82 -11.91 -2.65 -16.00
N ALA A 83 -11.89 -1.40 -16.47
CA ALA A 83 -12.00 -1.08 -17.89
C ALA A 83 -10.86 -1.70 -18.71
N LYS A 84 -9.62 -1.65 -18.20
CA LYS A 84 -8.46 -2.26 -18.85
C LYS A 84 -8.52 -3.79 -18.78
N ALA A 85 -8.96 -4.34 -17.66
CA ALA A 85 -9.16 -5.78 -17.48
C ALA A 85 -10.21 -6.34 -18.47
N ILE A 86 -11.34 -5.65 -18.65
CA ILE A 86 -12.38 -6.02 -19.63
C ILE A 86 -11.81 -6.03 -21.05
N ALA A 87 -11.06 -4.98 -21.43
CA ALA A 87 -10.43 -4.90 -22.74
C ALA A 87 -9.47 -6.08 -22.97
N LEU A 88 -8.62 -6.40 -21.99
CA LEU A 88 -7.68 -7.52 -22.07
C LEU A 88 -8.39 -8.87 -22.11
N CYS A 89 -9.43 -9.10 -21.30
CA CYS A 89 -10.15 -10.37 -21.30
C CYS A 89 -10.86 -10.60 -22.64
N ARG A 90 -11.41 -9.55 -23.25
CA ARG A 90 -12.01 -9.60 -24.60
C ARG A 90 -10.97 -9.91 -25.67
N GLU A 91 -9.81 -9.25 -25.62
CA GLU A 91 -8.76 -9.37 -26.63
C GLU A 91 -8.03 -10.73 -26.56
N LYS A 92 -7.76 -11.23 -25.34
CA LYS A 92 -6.82 -12.34 -25.12
C LYS A 92 -7.44 -13.62 -24.55
N HIS A 93 -8.65 -13.55 -23.96
CA HIS A 93 -9.21 -14.66 -23.17
C HIS A 93 -10.69 -14.95 -23.44
N ARG A 94 -11.17 -14.73 -24.67
CA ARG A 94 -12.56 -15.02 -25.12
C ARG A 94 -13.67 -14.21 -24.43
N GLY A 95 -13.36 -13.48 -23.36
CA GLY A 95 -14.27 -12.58 -22.66
C GLY A 95 -15.14 -13.23 -21.59
N ASP A 96 -14.87 -14.48 -21.19
CA ASP A 96 -15.72 -15.23 -20.25
C ASP A 96 -15.87 -14.56 -18.87
N ASP A 97 -14.81 -13.89 -18.40
CA ASP A 97 -14.79 -13.19 -17.09
C ASP A 97 -15.13 -11.69 -17.17
N ILE A 98 -15.57 -11.18 -18.31
CA ILE A 98 -16.05 -9.79 -18.44
C ILE A 98 -17.12 -9.46 -17.38
N PRO A 99 -18.14 -10.30 -17.13
CA PRO A 99 -19.14 -10.01 -16.09
C PRO A 99 -18.55 -9.82 -14.70
N THR A 100 -17.47 -10.53 -14.35
CA THR A 100 -16.76 -10.39 -13.07
C THR A 100 -16.11 -9.01 -12.97
N PHE A 101 -15.41 -8.57 -14.01
CA PHE A 101 -14.78 -7.24 -14.02
C PHE A 101 -15.81 -6.11 -14.06
N GLU A 102 -16.92 -6.27 -14.77
CA GLU A 102 -18.03 -5.33 -14.75
C GLU A 102 -18.65 -5.20 -13.35
N ALA A 103 -18.85 -6.33 -12.65
CA ALA A 103 -19.36 -6.33 -11.29
C ALA A 103 -18.41 -5.62 -10.30
N TRP A 104 -17.09 -5.79 -10.45
CA TRP A 104 -16.09 -5.05 -9.66
C TRP A 104 -16.01 -3.58 -10.07
N GLY A 105 -16.26 -3.24 -11.33
CA GLY A 105 -16.28 -1.85 -11.79
C GLY A 105 -17.49 -1.09 -11.27
N ALA A 106 -18.64 -1.76 -11.22
CA ALA A 106 -19.88 -1.22 -10.65
C ALA A 106 -19.81 -1.07 -9.12
N ASP A 107 -19.06 -1.93 -8.44
CA ASP A 107 -18.84 -1.86 -7.01
C ASP A 107 -17.39 -2.23 -6.65
N ARG A 108 -16.57 -1.18 -6.52
CA ARG A 108 -15.14 -1.27 -6.25
C ARG A 108 -14.82 -1.82 -4.85
N THR A 109 -15.78 -1.76 -3.92
CA THR A 109 -15.57 -2.24 -2.54
C THR A 109 -15.41 -3.76 -2.47
N LYS A 110 -15.91 -4.46 -3.49
CA LYS A 110 -15.91 -5.93 -3.52
C LYS A 110 -14.53 -6.54 -3.68
N LEU A 111 -13.59 -5.87 -4.35
CA LEU A 111 -12.31 -6.47 -4.72
C LEU A 111 -11.46 -6.86 -3.51
N ASP A 112 -11.47 -6.03 -2.47
CA ASP A 112 -10.83 -6.29 -1.19
C ASP A 112 -11.47 -7.47 -0.42
N GLU A 113 -12.66 -7.91 -0.83
CA GLU A 113 -13.37 -9.06 -0.30
C GLU A 113 -13.13 -10.35 -1.11
N VAL A 114 -12.41 -10.25 -2.23
CA VAL A 114 -12.13 -11.40 -3.08
C VAL A 114 -10.87 -12.12 -2.60
N HIS A 115 -11.06 -13.28 -1.98
CA HIS A 115 -9.95 -14.21 -1.77
C HIS A 115 -9.43 -14.73 -3.13
N LYS A 116 -8.13 -14.59 -3.39
CA LYS A 116 -7.44 -15.05 -4.61
C LYS A 116 -8.00 -14.48 -5.93
N PRO A 117 -8.06 -13.15 -6.15
CA PRO A 117 -8.68 -12.59 -7.35
C PRO A 117 -8.01 -13.07 -8.64
N LYS A 118 -6.70 -13.30 -8.63
CA LYS A 118 -5.96 -13.85 -9.77
C LYS A 118 -6.33 -15.27 -10.17
N GLU A 119 -6.83 -16.08 -9.24
CA GLU A 119 -7.27 -17.46 -9.52
C GLU A 119 -8.74 -17.51 -9.96
N LYS A 120 -9.45 -16.37 -9.90
CA LYS A 120 -10.87 -16.25 -10.21
C LYS A 120 -11.14 -15.53 -11.54
N THR A 121 -10.08 -15.21 -12.30
CA THR A 121 -10.21 -14.46 -13.54
C THR A 121 -9.25 -14.95 -14.61
N CYS A 122 -9.61 -14.68 -15.86
CA CYS A 122 -8.92 -15.04 -17.08
C CYS A 122 -7.49 -14.47 -17.17
N LEU A 123 -7.22 -13.35 -16.49
CA LEU A 123 -5.98 -12.57 -16.67
C LEU A 123 -4.80 -13.12 -15.87
N GLY A 124 -5.05 -13.84 -14.77
CA GLY A 124 -3.99 -14.28 -13.86
C GLY A 124 -3.02 -13.14 -13.49
N GLY A 125 -1.76 -13.48 -13.20
CA GLY A 125 -0.73 -12.49 -12.85
C GLY A 125 0.02 -11.83 -14.02
N GLU A 126 -0.20 -12.29 -15.26
CA GLU A 126 0.59 -11.87 -16.43
C GLU A 126 0.45 -10.37 -16.75
N HIS A 127 -0.68 -9.77 -16.39
CA HIS A 127 -1.02 -8.40 -16.76
C HIS A 127 -0.95 -7.41 -15.59
N ASN A 128 -0.45 -7.81 -14.42
CA ASN A 128 -0.44 -6.99 -13.20
C ASN A 128 0.24 -5.63 -13.39
N GLU A 129 1.37 -5.56 -14.10
CA GLU A 129 2.08 -4.30 -14.33
C GLU A 129 1.21 -3.32 -15.15
N MET A 130 0.62 -3.82 -16.23
CA MET A 130 -0.24 -3.02 -17.11
C MET A 130 -1.51 -2.58 -16.39
N LEU A 131 -2.12 -3.48 -15.63
CA LEU A 131 -3.28 -3.19 -14.80
C LEU A 131 -2.95 -2.15 -13.73
N GLY A 132 -1.84 -2.32 -13.01
CA GLY A 132 -1.36 -1.40 -11.98
C GLY A 132 -1.15 0.02 -12.51
N LYS A 133 -0.55 0.17 -13.70
CA LYS A 133 -0.39 1.47 -14.37
C LYS A 133 -1.72 2.11 -14.83
N SER A 134 -2.79 1.32 -14.90
CA SER A 134 -4.11 1.75 -15.39
C SER A 134 -5.13 1.95 -14.26
N VAL A 135 -4.73 1.81 -13.00
CA VAL A 135 -5.65 1.99 -11.86
C VAL A 135 -6.01 3.46 -11.72
N ALA A 136 -7.31 3.76 -11.75
CA ALA A 136 -7.85 5.05 -11.36
C ALA A 136 -7.81 5.17 -9.82
N VAL A 137 -6.63 5.46 -9.26
CA VAL A 137 -6.36 5.39 -7.81
C VAL A 137 -7.39 6.16 -6.99
N TRP A 138 -7.77 7.37 -7.41
CA TRP A 138 -8.70 8.18 -6.64
C TRP A 138 -10.13 7.62 -6.60
N ASP A 139 -10.60 6.97 -7.66
CA ASP A 139 -11.91 6.29 -7.65
C ASP A 139 -11.90 5.13 -6.65
N VAL A 140 -10.78 4.41 -6.56
CA VAL A 140 -10.60 3.32 -5.60
C VAL A 140 -10.53 3.85 -4.17
N VAL A 141 -9.77 4.93 -3.94
CA VAL A 141 -9.69 5.59 -2.63
C VAL A 141 -11.06 6.08 -2.19
N GLN A 142 -11.86 6.67 -3.08
CA GLN A 142 -13.23 7.13 -2.77
C GLN A 142 -14.18 5.98 -2.44
N ALA A 143 -13.99 4.81 -3.06
CA ALA A 143 -14.76 3.61 -2.72
C ALA A 143 -14.43 3.09 -1.30
N GLY A 144 -13.26 3.44 -0.76
CA GLY A 144 -12.79 3.01 0.55
C GLY A 144 -12.05 1.68 0.52
N GLY A 145 -11.80 1.12 1.70
CA GLY A 145 -11.04 -0.13 1.85
C GLY A 145 -9.53 0.10 1.98
N SER A 146 -8.75 -0.92 1.66
CA SER A 146 -7.33 -1.00 1.98
C SER A 146 -6.47 0.05 1.28
N MET A 147 -6.74 0.38 0.02
CA MET A 147 -6.02 1.44 -0.69
C MET A 147 -6.27 2.82 -0.08
N MET A 148 -7.51 3.11 0.33
CA MET A 148 -7.83 4.35 1.05
C MET A 148 -7.03 4.47 2.35
N TRP A 149 -6.97 3.38 3.14
CA TRP A 149 -6.19 3.35 4.38
C TRP A 149 -4.69 3.56 4.15
N PHE A 150 -4.15 2.98 3.08
CA PHE A 150 -2.75 3.21 2.71
C PHE A 150 -2.51 4.68 2.33
N VAL A 151 -3.34 5.26 1.46
CA VAL A 151 -3.21 6.67 1.04
C VAL A 151 -3.34 7.62 2.24
N TRP A 152 -4.27 7.37 3.16
CA TRP A 152 -4.38 8.16 4.39
C TRP A 152 -3.16 8.03 5.30
N SER A 153 -2.52 6.85 5.33
CA SER A 153 -1.29 6.67 6.10
C SER A 153 -0.11 7.44 5.50
N LEU A 154 -0.07 7.60 4.17
CA LEU A 154 0.90 8.49 3.50
C LEU A 154 0.67 9.96 3.92
N HIS A 155 -0.57 10.44 3.86
CA HIS A 155 -0.93 11.81 4.25
C HIS A 155 -0.74 12.09 5.76
N ALA A 156 -0.90 11.07 6.62
CA ALA A 156 -0.65 11.22 8.05
C ALA A 156 0.83 11.45 8.38
N CYS A 157 1.74 11.10 7.48
CA CYS A 157 3.17 11.32 7.64
C CYS A 157 3.55 12.72 7.16
N ARG A 158 3.47 13.72 8.06
CA ARG A 158 3.81 15.13 7.74
C ARG A 158 5.18 15.29 7.09
N ASP A 159 6.18 14.59 7.63
CA ASP A 159 7.54 14.60 7.10
C ASP A 159 7.56 14.17 5.62
N LEU A 160 6.71 13.22 5.21
CA LEU A 160 6.57 12.77 3.82
C LEU A 160 5.84 13.82 2.96
N GLU A 161 4.74 14.38 3.45
CA GLU A 161 4.02 15.45 2.75
C GLU A 161 4.93 16.66 2.50
N ASP A 162 5.67 17.08 3.52
CA ASP A 162 6.63 18.18 3.43
C ASP A 162 7.72 17.86 2.40
N ALA A 163 8.26 16.63 2.40
CA ALA A 163 9.27 16.20 1.43
C ALA A 163 8.75 16.19 -0.02
N LEU A 164 7.49 15.84 -0.24
CA LEU A 164 6.85 15.83 -1.55
C LEU A 164 6.41 17.24 -2.02
N ALA A 165 6.18 18.16 -1.09
CA ALA A 165 5.81 19.55 -1.38
C ALA A 165 7.02 20.42 -1.75
N LEU A 166 8.23 20.01 -1.39
CA LEU A 166 9.45 20.69 -1.80
C LEU A 166 9.59 20.58 -3.34
N PRO A 167 9.85 21.70 -4.06
CA PRO A 167 10.15 21.62 -5.48
C PRO A 167 11.33 20.68 -5.67
N SER A 168 11.18 19.72 -6.59
CA SER A 168 12.23 18.77 -6.96
C SER A 168 13.48 19.58 -7.26
N SER A 169 14.43 19.53 -6.33
CA SER A 169 15.71 20.21 -6.45
C SER A 169 16.59 19.32 -7.31
N ASP A 170 16.20 19.11 -8.57
CA ASP A 170 17.07 18.46 -9.54
C ASP A 170 17.71 19.53 -10.45
N PRO A 171 19.05 19.53 -10.58
CA PRO A 171 19.80 20.37 -11.51
C PRO A 171 19.66 19.92 -12.98
#